data_AF-A0A524D1U2-F1
#
_entry.id   AF-A0A524D1U2-F1
#
_cell.length_a   1.000
_cell.length_b   1.000
_cell.length_c   1.000
_cell.angle_alpha   90.00
_cell.angle_beta   90.00
_cell.angle_gamma   90.00
#
_symmetry.space_group_name_H-M   'P 1'
#
loop_
_entity.id
_entity.type
_entity.pdbx_description
1 polymer ?
#
loop_
_entity_poly.entity_id
_entity_poly.type
_entity_poly.pdbx_seq_one_letter_code
_entity_poly.pdbx_strand_id
1 'polypeptide(L)'
;MVKMKYDFGPAEDKIIDGVGIRGLLIGILLIVIAVVDTVHNVLVTGNLYNVHLILSTVQNVLVVVIAIAFILPFADYRQIAKTEGKDIDELMEGMEKMTAGFLLIIIATILTIITEIVRLAVTL
;
A
#
# COMPACT_ATOMS: atom_id res chain seq x y z
N MET A 1 2.97 -28.86 25.94
CA MET A 1 3.36 -27.63 26.65
C MET A 1 2.24 -26.63 26.46
N VAL A 2 1.64 -26.14 27.54
CA VAL A 2 0.62 -25.08 27.45
C VAL A 2 1.37 -23.81 27.06
N LYS A 3 1.22 -23.33 25.82
CA LYS A 3 1.68 -21.98 25.45
C LYS A 3 0.89 -21.00 26.33
N MET A 4 1.56 -20.35 27.28
CA MET A 4 0.96 -19.19 27.93
C MET A 4 0.82 -18.13 26.84
N LYS A 5 -0.41 -17.89 26.37
CA LYS A 5 -0.70 -16.78 25.46
C LYS A 5 -0.24 -15.49 26.12
N TYR A 6 0.71 -14.81 25.50
CA TYR A 6 1.16 -13.50 25.96
C TYR A 6 0.11 -12.47 25.57
N ASP A 7 -0.57 -11.89 26.56
CA ASP A 7 -1.56 -10.85 26.31
C ASP A 7 -0.88 -9.47 26.28
N PHE A 8 -1.07 -8.74 25.18
CA PHE A 8 -0.43 -7.44 24.99
C PHE A 8 -0.98 -6.41 25.98
N GLY A 9 -0.09 -5.60 26.54
CA GLY A 9 -0.45 -4.49 27.40
C GLY A 9 -1.00 -3.28 26.63
N PRO A 10 -1.63 -2.31 27.32
CA PRO A 10 -2.22 -1.13 26.68
C PRO A 10 -1.24 -0.28 25.86
N ALA A 11 0.05 -0.29 26.24
CA ALA A 11 1.09 0.43 25.51
C ALA A 11 1.43 -0.24 24.17
N GLU A 12 1.49 -1.57 24.15
CA GLU A 12 1.80 -2.37 22.96
C GLU A 12 0.64 -2.28 21.96
N ASP A 13 -0.59 -2.37 22.44
CA ASP A 13 -1.80 -2.18 21.62
C ASP A 13 -1.82 -0.84 20.91
N LYS A 14 -1.44 0.22 21.62
CA LYS A 14 -1.36 1.57 21.04
C LYS A 14 -0.30 1.66 19.94
N ILE A 15 0.82 0.94 20.08
CA ILE A 15 1.86 0.88 19.05
C ILE A 15 1.34 0.12 17.83
N ILE A 16 0.74 -1.05 18.04
CA ILE A 16 0.18 -1.90 16.97
C ILE A 16 -0.90 -1.14 16.19
N ASP A 17 -1.87 -0.51 16.88
CA ASP A 17 -2.92 0.30 16.26
C ASP A 17 -2.33 1.49 15.50
N GLY A 18 -1.33 2.17 16.09
CA GLY A 18 -0.65 3.29 15.46
C GLY A 18 0.11 2.92 14.19
N VAL A 19 0.79 1.77 14.17
CA VAL A 19 1.46 1.22 12.97
C VAL A 19 0.43 0.86 11.91
N GLY A 20 -0.65 0.19 12.30
CA GLY A 20 -1.78 -0.12 11.42
C GLY A 20 -2.34 1.12 10.74
N ILE A 21 -2.69 2.17 11.51
CA ILE A 21 -3.21 3.44 10.99
C ILE A 21 -2.24 4.09 9.99
N ARG A 22 -0.94 4.14 10.30
CA ARG A 22 0.05 4.75 9.41
C ARG A 22 0.13 4.04 8.07
N GLY A 23 0.12 2.71 8.04
CA GLY A 23 0.11 1.97 6.78
C GLY A 23 -1.19 2.17 5.99
N LEU A 24 -2.34 2.19 6.66
CA LEU A 24 -3.61 2.52 6.01
C LEU A 24 -3.56 3.91 5.35
N LEU A 25 -3.03 4.92 6.04
CA LEU A 25 -2.87 6.27 5.49
C LEU A 25 -1.94 6.31 4.28
N ILE A 26 -0.82 5.56 4.31
CA ILE A 26 0.10 5.46 3.16
C ILE A 26 -0.61 4.86 1.96
N GLY A 27 -1.35 3.76 2.14
CA GLY A 27 -2.11 3.14 1.05
C GLY A 27 -3.16 4.08 0.47
N ILE A 28 -3.92 4.78 1.31
CA ILE A 28 -4.90 5.78 0.86
C ILE A 28 -4.21 6.91 0.08
N LEU A 29 -3.07 7.39 0.55
CA LEU A 29 -2.30 8.43 -0.12
C LEU A 29 -1.87 8.00 -1.53
N LEU A 30 -1.40 6.76 -1.69
CA LEU A 30 -1.02 6.21 -3.00
C LEU A 30 -2.21 6.16 -3.97
N ILE A 31 -3.40 5.77 -3.49
CA ILE A 31 -4.63 5.78 -4.28
C ILE A 31 -4.96 7.21 -4.73
N VAL A 32 -4.91 8.17 -3.81
CA VAL A 32 -5.19 9.58 -4.12
C VAL A 32 -4.21 10.11 -5.17
N ILE A 33 -2.92 9.82 -5.03
CA ILE A 33 -1.89 10.24 -6.00
C ILE A 33 -2.18 9.65 -7.38
N ALA A 34 -2.46 8.35 -7.49
CA ALA A 34 -2.75 7.69 -8.76
C ALA A 34 -4.01 8.24 -9.45
N VAL A 35 -5.05 8.55 -8.66
CA VAL A 35 -6.29 9.16 -9.18
C VAL A 35 -6.01 10.58 -9.67
N VAL A 36 -5.31 11.40 -8.89
CA VAL A 36 -4.97 12.78 -9.26
C VAL A 36 -4.11 12.81 -10.53
N ASP A 37 -3.12 11.93 -10.64
CA ASP A 37 -2.28 11.82 -11.83
C ASP A 37 -3.08 11.39 -13.07
N THR A 38 -3.99 10.43 -12.91
CA THR A 38 -4.89 10.02 -14.00
C THR A 38 -5.75 11.18 -14.48
N VAL A 39 -6.38 11.92 -13.57
CA VAL A 39 -7.20 13.09 -13.89
C VAL A 39 -6.35 14.17 -14.59
N HIS A 40 -5.15 14.45 -14.07
CA HIS A 40 -4.23 15.40 -14.67
C HIS A 40 -3.87 15.02 -16.11
N ASN A 41 -3.49 13.76 -16.36
CA ASN A 41 -3.13 13.28 -17.68
C ASN A 41 -4.30 13.38 -18.67
N VAL A 42 -5.52 13.06 -18.25
CA VAL A 42 -6.74 13.20 -19.08
C VAL A 42 -6.97 14.66 -19.46
N LEU A 43 -6.88 15.58 -18.49
CA LEU A 43 -7.12 17.01 -18.71
C LEU A 43 -6.07 17.65 -19.61
N VAL A 44 -4.80 17.26 -19.49
CA VAL A 44 -3.69 17.85 -20.26
C VAL A 44 -3.63 17.33 -21.69
N THR A 45 -3.83 16.02 -21.91
CA THR A 45 -3.69 15.46 -23.26
C THR A 45 -4.91 15.69 -24.14
N GLY A 46 -6.13 15.80 -23.58
CA GLY A 46 -7.37 16.06 -24.32
C GLY A 46 -7.76 14.99 -25.36
N ASN A 47 -6.94 13.94 -25.53
CA ASN A 47 -7.11 12.88 -26.51
C ASN A 47 -7.00 11.52 -25.81
N LEU A 48 -8.15 10.86 -25.65
CA LEU A 48 -8.27 9.57 -24.96
C LEU A 48 -7.54 8.41 -25.67
N TYR A 49 -7.17 8.59 -26.94
CA TYR A 49 -6.46 7.58 -27.74
C TYR A 49 -4.95 7.79 -27.77
N ASN A 50 -4.43 8.72 -26.97
CA ASN A 50 -2.99 8.86 -26.82
C ASN A 50 -2.42 7.63 -26.12
N VAL A 51 -1.52 6.90 -26.80
CA VAL A 51 -0.83 5.71 -26.27
C VAL A 51 -0.20 6.01 -24.90
N HIS A 52 0.30 7.22 -24.71
CA HIS A 52 0.87 7.66 -23.44
C HIS A 52 -0.16 7.71 -22.30
N LEU A 53 -1.36 8.24 -22.57
CA LEU A 53 -2.45 8.28 -21.59
C LEU A 53 -2.92 6.87 -21.23
N ILE A 54 -2.97 5.95 -22.22
CA ILE A 54 -3.35 4.56 -21.98
C ILE A 54 -2.33 3.88 -21.06
N LEU A 55 -1.03 4.04 -21.34
CA LEU A 55 0.04 3.45 -20.52
C LEU A 55 0.06 4.02 -19.10
N SER A 56 -0.06 5.34 -18.93
CA SER A 56 -0.10 5.96 -17.59
C SER A 56 -1.35 5.54 -16.81
N THR A 57 -2.50 5.44 -17.48
CA THR A 57 -3.73 4.95 -16.84
C THR A 57 -3.59 3.52 -16.36
N VAL A 58 -3.03 2.61 -17.19
CA VAL A 58 -2.78 1.22 -16.79
C VAL A 58 -1.83 1.16 -15.60
N GLN A 59 -0.76 1.95 -15.61
CA GLN A 59 0.16 2.04 -14.47
C GLN A 59 -0.55 2.54 -13.21
N ASN A 60 -1.35 3.59 -13.29
CA ASN A 60 -2.08 4.13 -12.14
C ASN A 60 -3.10 3.13 -11.58
N VAL A 61 -3.75 2.35 -12.44
CA VAL A 61 -4.62 1.23 -12.00
C VAL A 61 -3.80 0.19 -11.24
N LEU A 62 -2.60 -0.18 -11.71
CA LEU A 62 -1.72 -1.11 -11.00
C LEU A 62 -1.29 -0.55 -9.64
N VAL A 63 -0.95 0.74 -9.56
CA VAL A 63 -0.62 1.41 -8.29
C VAL A 63 -1.79 1.34 -7.32
N VAL A 64 -3.02 1.57 -7.78
CA VAL A 64 -4.23 1.45 -6.95
C VAL A 64 -4.40 0.00 -6.44
N VAL A 65 -4.24 -1.00 -7.31
CA VAL A 65 -4.35 -2.41 -6.92
C VAL A 65 -3.30 -2.77 -5.86
N ILE A 66 -2.06 -2.31 -6.04
CA ILE A 66 -0.97 -2.55 -5.09
C ILE A 66 -1.23 -1.81 -3.77
N ALA A 67 -1.73 -0.57 -3.82
CA ALA A 67 -2.09 0.18 -2.63
C ALA A 67 -3.22 -0.51 -1.84
N ILE A 68 -4.23 -1.07 -2.51
CA ILE A 68 -5.28 -1.86 -1.86
C ILE A 68 -4.68 -3.13 -1.24
N ALA A 69 -3.84 -3.87 -1.97
CA ALA A 69 -3.16 -5.05 -1.45
C ALA A 69 -2.25 -4.74 -0.26
N PHE A 70 -1.70 -3.52 -0.19
CA PHE A 70 -0.95 -3.02 0.95
C PHE A 70 -1.84 -2.63 2.14
N ILE A 71 -3.01 -2.05 1.90
CA ILE A 71 -3.95 -1.63 2.96
C ILE A 71 -4.44 -2.84 3.77
N LEU A 72 -4.73 -3.96 3.10
CA LEU A 72 -5.36 -5.13 3.72
C LEU A 72 -4.55 -5.69 4.91
N PRO A 73 -3.24 -6.02 4.78
CA PRO A 73 -2.42 -6.45 5.91
C PRO A 73 -2.40 -5.48 7.08
N PHE A 74 -2.44 -4.17 6.84
CA PHE A 74 -2.42 -3.17 7.91
C PHE A 74 -3.78 -3.01 8.59
N ALA A 75 -4.87 -3.21 7.85
CA ALA A 75 -6.21 -3.30 8.43
C ALA A 75 -6.31 -4.51 9.37
N ASP A 76 -5.84 -5.67 8.91
CA ASP A 76 -5.81 -6.92 9.68
C ASP A 76 -4.89 -6.78 10.89
N TYR A 77 -3.68 -6.24 10.71
CA TYR A 77 -2.73 -5.99 11.80
C TYR A 77 -3.31 -5.07 12.87
N ARG A 78 -4.05 -4.03 12.46
CA ARG A 78 -4.76 -3.14 13.39
C ARG A 78 -5.84 -3.87 14.18
N GLN A 79 -6.48 -4.87 13.59
CA GLN A 79 -7.50 -5.67 14.27
C GLN A 79 -6.92 -6.50 15.42
N ILE A 80 -5.65 -6.94 15.31
CA ILE A 80 -4.93 -7.65 16.39
C ILE A 80 -4.90 -6.81 17.68
N ALA A 81 -4.72 -5.49 17.58
CA ALA A 81 -4.77 -4.61 18.75
C ALA A 81 -6.13 -4.57 19.47
N LYS A 82 -7.21 -5.04 18.82
CA LYS A 82 -8.59 -4.96 19.32
C LYS A 82 -9.20 -6.29 19.72
N THR A 83 -8.55 -7.42 19.43
CA THR A 83 -9.07 -8.77 19.72
C THR A 83 -8.57 -9.26 21.09
N GLU A 84 -9.42 -9.86 21.93
CA GLU A 84 -8.98 -10.42 23.22
C GLU A 84 -8.29 -11.79 23.06
N GLY A 85 -7.29 -12.09 23.90
CA GLY A 85 -6.56 -13.37 23.87
C GLY A 85 -5.43 -13.42 22.84
N LYS A 86 -4.73 -12.29 22.70
CA LYS A 86 -3.67 -12.06 21.71
C LYS A 86 -2.49 -13.00 21.97
N ASP A 87 -1.74 -13.34 20.93
CA ASP A 87 -0.50 -14.09 21.05
C ASP A 87 0.52 -13.53 20.06
N ILE A 88 1.80 -13.74 20.35
CA ILE A 88 2.93 -13.33 19.51
C ILE A 88 2.83 -13.96 18.12
N ASP A 89 2.25 -15.15 18.00
CA ASP A 89 2.04 -15.82 16.71
C ASP A 89 1.17 -14.99 15.75
N GLU A 90 0.08 -14.38 16.23
CA GLU A 90 -0.80 -13.52 15.40
C GLU A 90 -0.09 -12.24 14.97
N LEU A 91 0.71 -11.65 15.88
CA LEU A 91 1.52 -10.48 15.58
C LEU A 91 2.55 -10.80 14.48
N MET A 92 3.23 -11.94 14.58
CA MET A 92 4.22 -12.38 13.61
C MET A 92 3.59 -12.62 12.24
N GLU A 93 2.43 -13.28 12.17
CA GLU A 93 1.70 -13.46 10.91
C GLU A 93 1.32 -12.11 10.28
N GLY A 94 0.81 -11.17 11.10
CA GLY A 94 0.51 -9.82 10.64
C GLY A 94 1.73 -9.07 10.11
N MET A 95 2.87 -9.18 10.81
CA MET A 95 4.14 -8.57 10.38
C MET A 95 4.69 -9.17 9.09
N GLU A 96 4.56 -10.48 8.87
CA GLU A 96 4.93 -11.13 7.61
C GLU A 96 4.08 -10.61 6.44
N LYS A 97 2.77 -10.51 6.62
CA LYS A 97 1.86 -9.94 5.61
C LYS A 97 2.18 -8.47 5.32
N MET A 98 2.47 -7.67 6.34
CA MET A 98 2.90 -6.28 6.17
C MET A 98 4.22 -6.19 5.40
N THR A 99 5.17 -7.09 5.68
CA THR A 99 6.47 -7.14 4.99
C THR A 99 6.28 -7.46 3.50
N ALA A 100 5.42 -8.42 3.17
CA ALA A 100 5.04 -8.71 1.79
C ALA A 100 4.38 -7.48 1.12
N GLY A 101 3.51 -6.77 1.84
CA GLY A 101 2.93 -5.51 1.37
C GLY A 101 3.98 -4.45 1.06
N PHE A 102 4.95 -4.23 1.95
CA PHE A 102 6.05 -3.29 1.71
C PHE A 102 6.88 -3.68 0.48
N LEU A 103 7.14 -4.97 0.27
CA LEU A 103 7.83 -5.46 -0.91
C LEU A 103 7.07 -5.11 -2.20
N LEU A 104 5.73 -5.26 -2.20
CA LEU A 104 4.89 -4.86 -3.33
C LEU A 104 4.98 -3.35 -3.61
N ILE A 105 4.97 -2.50 -2.58
CA ILE A 105 5.16 -1.06 -2.75
C ILE A 105 6.54 -0.73 -3.34
N ILE A 106 7.59 -1.39 -2.86
CA ILE A 106 8.95 -1.18 -3.38
C ILE A 106 9.00 -1.53 -4.87
N ILE A 107 8.45 -2.68 -5.27
CA ILE A 107 8.38 -3.11 -6.67
C ILE A 107 7.57 -2.10 -7.49
N ALA A 108 6.40 -1.67 -7.01
CA ALA A 108 5.55 -0.68 -7.69
C ALA A 108 6.27 0.66 -7.89
N THR A 109 7.02 1.09 -6.87
CA THR A 109 7.78 2.33 -6.89
C THR A 109 8.91 2.26 -7.93
N ILE A 110 9.65 1.15 -7.98
CA ILE A 110 10.69 0.91 -8.97
C ILE A 110 10.10 0.93 -10.39
N LEU A 111 9.00 0.22 -10.61
CA LEU A 111 8.31 0.21 -11.91
C LEU A 111 7.86 1.60 -12.33
N THR A 112 7.27 2.37 -11.40
CA THR A 112 6.84 3.75 -11.65
C THR A 112 8.01 4.64 -12.05
N ILE A 113 9.14 4.55 -11.35
CA ILE A 113 10.36 5.31 -11.68
C ILE A 113 10.86 4.94 -13.07
N ILE A 114 10.93 3.64 -13.40
CA ILE A 114 11.37 3.18 -14.72
C ILE A 114 10.47 3.74 -15.83
N THR A 115 9.14 3.69 -15.66
CA THR A 115 8.23 4.20 -16.67
C THR A 115 8.37 5.71 -16.87
N GLU A 116 8.55 6.48 -15.79
CA GLU A 116 8.76 7.93 -15.90
C GLU A 116 10.11 8.27 -16.56
N ILE A 117 11.17 7.49 -16.30
CA ILE A 117 12.46 7.66 -17.00
C ILE A 117 12.28 7.39 -18.50
N VAL A 118 11.61 6.31 -18.88
CA VAL A 118 11.33 5.98 -20.29
C VAL A 118 10.50 7.07 -20.94
N ARG A 119 9.47 7.58 -20.24
CA ARG A 119 8.65 8.70 -20.70
C ARG A 119 9.50 9.93 -21.02
N LEU A 120 10.37 10.34 -20.10
CA LEU A 120 11.25 11.49 -20.29
C LEU A 120 12.20 11.28 -21.47
N ALA A 121 12.74 10.07 -21.65
CA ALA A 121 13.65 9.75 -22.75
C ALA A 121 12.98 9.75 -24.13
N VAL A 122 11.69 9.43 -24.22
CA VAL A 122 10.93 9.43 -25.49
C VAL A 122 10.36 10.82 -25.83
N THR A 123 10.28 11.71 -24.84
CA THR A 123 9.72 13.07 -25.02
C THR A 123 10.80 14.11 -25.35
N LEU A 124 12.08 13.81 -25.08
CA LEU A 124 13.26 14.60 -25.47
C LEU A 124 13.71 14.26 -26.90
#